data_AF-A0A7J6S4S2-F1
#
_entry.id   AF-A0A7J6S4S2-F1
#
_cell.length_a   1.000
_cell.length_b   1.000
_cell.length_c   1.000
_cell.angle_alpha   90.00
_cell.angle_beta   90.00
_cell.angle_gamma   90.00
#
_symmetry.space_group_name_H-M   'P 1'
#
loop_
_entity.id
_entity.type
_entity.pdbx_description
1 polymer ?
#
loop_
_entity_poly.entity_id
_entity_poly.type
_entity_poly.pdbx_seq_one_letter_code
_entity_poly.pdbx_strand_id
1 'polypeptide(L)'
;VFYMVVPLPPTIAQGEASDQLLRTLKPARYCTIGLWILVPIRLILDGPFNCLAILFSALCCTYMLMNDPGMASCYSCLFNSPLGACGPGGLQCLLPAIFICVINCLFDGIRFFGMISTTIHLAKLGFVVPMLLEISLFFSFVLQGVISWVAYKAFKQISASSSGGTSQPFLGGDPYAIGQPPAGPVSYQTTFGAPTGGPVNQPSGG
;
A
#
# COMPACT_ATOMS: atom_id res chain seq x y z
N VAL A 1 -23.99 -18.12 10.47
CA VAL A 1 -23.15 -17.68 9.32
C VAL A 1 -21.80 -18.36 9.47
N PHE A 2 -21.59 -19.45 8.74
CA PHE A 2 -20.30 -20.15 8.72
C PHE A 2 -19.39 -19.40 7.75
N TYR A 3 -18.45 -18.62 8.27
CA TYR A 3 -17.31 -18.20 7.46
C TYR A 3 -16.44 -19.45 7.28
N MET A 4 -16.43 -20.02 6.07
CA MET A 4 -15.31 -20.84 5.65
C MET A 4 -14.10 -19.92 5.59
N VAL A 5 -13.42 -19.78 6.74
CA VAL A 5 -12.05 -19.30 6.80
C VAL A 5 -11.25 -20.38 6.09
N VAL A 6 -11.01 -20.20 4.78
CA VAL A 6 -10.03 -21.02 4.07
C VAL A 6 -8.72 -20.79 4.81
N PRO A 7 -8.14 -21.81 5.48
CA PRO A 7 -6.88 -21.65 6.16
C PRO A 7 -5.81 -21.45 5.10
N LEU A 8 -5.55 -20.19 4.75
CA LEU A 8 -4.36 -19.82 4.02
C LEU A 8 -3.19 -20.13 4.95
N PRO A 9 -2.18 -20.90 4.50
CA PRO A 9 -0.99 -21.14 5.31
C PRO A 9 -0.43 -19.78 5.74
N PRO A 10 -0.14 -19.58 7.04
CA PRO A 10 0.34 -18.31 7.54
C PRO A 10 1.62 -17.97 6.80
N THR A 11 1.51 -17.02 5.86
CA THR A 11 2.66 -16.55 5.08
C THR A 11 3.38 -15.54 5.96
N ILE A 12 4.08 -16.05 6.98
CA ILE A 12 4.97 -15.25 7.81
C ILE A 12 6.26 -15.08 7.00
N ALA A 13 6.21 -14.23 5.98
CA ALA A 13 7.40 -13.79 5.26
C ALA A 13 8.07 -12.69 6.09
N GLN A 14 8.73 -13.06 7.19
CA GLN A 14 9.48 -12.14 8.07
C GLN A 14 10.97 -12.04 7.68
N GLY A 15 11.32 -12.33 6.42
CA GLY A 15 12.63 -12.00 5.87
C GLY A 15 12.67 -10.54 5.40
N GLU A 16 13.81 -9.87 5.55
CA GLU A 16 14.07 -8.60 4.86
C GLU A 16 13.64 -8.77 3.39
N ALA A 17 12.73 -7.90 2.94
CA ALA A 17 12.25 -7.95 1.57
C ALA A 17 13.45 -7.85 0.64
N SER A 18 13.67 -8.86 -0.20
CA SER A 18 14.82 -8.85 -1.10
C SER A 18 14.88 -7.54 -1.87
N ASP A 19 16.06 -6.97 -2.07
CA ASP A 19 16.23 -5.70 -2.78
C ASP A 19 15.55 -5.70 -4.16
N GLN A 20 15.44 -6.89 -4.76
CA GLN A 20 14.75 -7.12 -6.02
C GLN A 20 13.23 -6.90 -5.92
N LEU A 21 12.61 -7.31 -4.81
CA LEU A 21 11.19 -7.09 -4.54
C LEU A 21 10.91 -5.59 -4.32
N LEU A 22 11.76 -4.92 -3.53
CA LEU A 22 11.66 -3.47 -3.29
C LEU A 22 11.77 -2.67 -4.59
N ARG A 23 12.68 -3.06 -5.50
CA ARG A 23 12.78 -2.44 -6.83
C ARG A 23 11.52 -2.62 -7.67
N THR A 24 10.87 -3.77 -7.55
CA THR A 24 9.63 -4.08 -8.27
C THR A 24 8.46 -3.24 -7.77
N LEU A 25 8.45 -2.88 -6.48
CA LEU A 25 7.40 -2.08 -5.85
C LEU A 25 7.51 -0.56 -6.08
N LYS A 26 8.63 -0.05 -6.62
CA LYS A 26 8.82 1.40 -6.88
C LYS A 26 7.69 2.06 -7.68
N PRO A 27 7.15 1.47 -8.77
CA PRO A 27 6.04 2.07 -9.49
C PRO A 27 4.77 2.15 -8.64
N ALA A 28 4.51 1.16 -7.78
CA ALA A 28 3.35 1.14 -6.91
C ALA A 28 3.36 2.31 -5.93
N ARG A 29 4.54 2.80 -5.49
CA ARG A 29 4.65 4.01 -4.68
C ARG A 29 4.09 5.24 -5.38
N TYR A 30 4.52 5.50 -6.62
CA TYR A 30 4.03 6.66 -7.37
C TYR A 30 2.54 6.56 -7.65
N CYS A 31 2.05 5.35 -7.96
CA CYS A 31 0.62 5.13 -8.14
C CYS A 31 -0.17 5.35 -6.84
N THR A 32 0.36 4.94 -5.69
CA THR A 32 -0.29 5.14 -4.39
C THR A 32 -0.40 6.62 -4.04
N ILE A 33 0.65 7.42 -4.31
CA ILE A 33 0.59 8.89 -4.18
C ILE A 33 -0.49 9.45 -5.11
N GLY A 34 -0.54 8.96 -6.36
CA GLY A 34 -1.58 9.34 -7.31
C GLY A 34 -3.00 9.05 -6.81
N LEU A 35 -3.23 7.89 -6.19
CA LEU A 35 -4.52 7.55 -5.58
C LEU A 35 -4.89 8.50 -4.44
N TRP A 36 -3.94 8.85 -3.55
CA TRP A 36 -4.16 9.82 -2.48
C TRP A 36 -4.56 11.21 -2.99
N ILE A 37 -3.98 11.66 -4.11
CA ILE A 37 -4.37 12.91 -4.78
C ILE A 37 -5.75 12.77 -5.42
N LEU A 38 -6.10 11.58 -5.92
CA LEU A 38 -7.36 11.33 -6.60
C LEU A 38 -8.56 11.26 -5.64
N VAL A 39 -8.36 10.86 -4.38
CA VAL A 39 -9.39 10.83 -3.32
C VAL A 39 -10.12 12.18 -3.19
N PRO A 40 -9.47 13.32 -2.88
CA PRO A 40 -10.17 14.60 -2.75
C PRO A 40 -10.79 15.07 -4.06
N ILE A 41 -10.17 14.77 -5.22
CA ILE A 41 -10.73 15.10 -6.54
C ILE A 41 -12.06 14.36 -6.75
N ARG A 42 -12.10 13.05 -6.51
CA ARG A 42 -13.30 12.23 -6.61
C ARG A 42 -14.36 12.60 -5.58
N LEU A 43 -13.96 12.99 -4.37
CA LEU A 43 -14.89 13.45 -3.35
C LEU A 43 -15.71 14.66 -3.83
N ILE A 44 -15.07 15.59 -4.55
CA ILE A 44 -15.71 16.79 -5.10
C ILE A 44 -16.53 16.47 -6.35
N LEU A 45 -16.03 15.61 -7.24
CA LEU A 45 -16.63 15.36 -8.55
C LEU A 45 -17.74 14.28 -8.55
N ASP A 46 -17.61 13.23 -7.75
CA ASP A 46 -18.38 11.98 -7.86
C ASP A 46 -19.08 11.58 -6.55
N GLY A 47 -18.86 12.37 -5.48
CA GLY A 47 -19.47 12.18 -4.17
C GLY A 47 -18.77 11.16 -3.26
N PRO A 48 -19.25 11.01 -2.00
CA PRO A 48 -18.52 10.30 -0.95
C PRO A 48 -18.45 8.79 -1.16
N PHE A 49 -19.51 8.14 -1.64
CA PHE A 49 -19.54 6.68 -1.79
C PHE A 49 -18.53 6.16 -2.82
N ASN A 50 -18.40 6.84 -3.96
CA ASN A 50 -17.43 6.47 -4.99
C ASN A 50 -15.99 6.77 -4.54
N CYS A 51 -15.80 7.83 -3.76
CA CYS A 51 -14.54 8.18 -3.15
C CYS A 51 -14.04 7.12 -2.14
N LEU A 52 -14.95 6.48 -1.39
CA LEU A 52 -14.58 5.46 -0.40
C LEU A 52 -13.84 4.27 -1.03
N ALA A 53 -14.26 3.83 -2.23
CA ALA A 53 -13.60 2.73 -2.92
C ALA A 53 -12.11 3.03 -3.20
N ILE A 54 -11.81 4.21 -3.73
CA ILE A 54 -10.44 4.67 -3.98
C ILE A 54 -9.67 4.87 -2.67
N LEU A 55 -10.33 5.40 -1.64
CA LEU A 55 -9.73 5.57 -0.33
C LEU A 55 -9.27 4.23 0.25
N PHE A 56 -10.11 3.19 0.19
CA PHE A 56 -9.73 1.85 0.64
C PHE A 56 -8.57 1.28 -0.19
N SER A 57 -8.56 1.46 -1.50
CA SER A 57 -7.41 1.09 -2.33
C SER A 57 -6.13 1.80 -1.89
N ALA A 58 -6.18 3.12 -1.68
CA ALA A 58 -5.04 3.92 -1.26
C ALA A 58 -4.50 3.48 0.11
N LEU A 59 -5.40 3.19 1.05
CA LEU A 59 -5.05 2.65 2.37
C LEU A 59 -4.34 1.30 2.23
N CYS A 60 -4.94 0.33 1.55
CA CYS A 60 -4.33 -0.99 1.36
C CYS A 60 -2.95 -0.91 0.67
N CYS A 61 -2.79 -0.03 -0.31
CA CYS A 61 -1.51 0.18 -0.97
C CYS A 61 -0.46 0.82 -0.04
N THR A 62 -0.89 1.70 0.85
CA THR A 62 -0.01 2.31 1.85
C THR A 62 0.49 1.25 2.85
N TYR A 63 -0.39 0.36 3.31
CA TYR A 63 -0.02 -0.79 4.15
C TYR A 63 0.91 -1.78 3.42
N MET A 64 0.68 -2.01 2.12
CA MET A 64 1.55 -2.84 1.28
C MET A 64 2.96 -2.24 1.16
N LEU A 65 3.08 -0.91 1.14
CA LEU A 65 4.33 -0.16 0.97
C LEU A 65 4.97 0.27 2.31
N MET A 66 4.65 -0.37 3.44
CA MET A 66 5.17 0.03 4.75
C MET A 66 6.72 0.04 4.82
N ASN A 67 7.37 -0.83 4.05
CA ASN A 67 8.83 -0.95 4.00
C ASN A 67 9.48 0.08 3.07
N ASP A 68 8.71 0.87 2.31
CA ASP A 68 9.25 1.94 1.47
C ASP A 68 9.52 3.18 2.33
N PRO A 69 10.76 3.71 2.35
CA PRO A 69 11.14 4.82 3.22
C PRO A 69 10.35 6.11 2.94
N GLY A 70 9.81 6.29 1.73
CA GLY A 70 9.00 7.45 1.41
C GLY A 70 7.53 7.33 1.77
N MET A 71 7.03 6.12 2.04
CA MET A 71 5.67 5.88 2.52
C MET A 71 5.63 5.56 4.02
N ALA A 72 6.78 5.26 4.64
CA ALA A 72 6.90 4.91 6.05
C ALA A 72 6.20 5.91 6.98
N SER A 73 6.38 7.22 6.78
CA SER A 73 5.71 8.24 7.61
C SER A 73 4.18 8.22 7.45
N CYS A 74 3.68 8.02 6.22
CA CYS A 74 2.24 7.93 5.96
C CYS A 74 1.66 6.67 6.61
N TYR A 75 2.36 5.54 6.48
CA TYR A 75 2.04 4.31 7.18
C TYR A 75 2.01 4.51 8.70
N SER A 76 3.02 5.14 9.30
CA SER A 76 3.04 5.41 10.75
C SER A 76 1.84 6.25 11.20
N CYS A 77 1.45 7.28 10.43
CA CYS A 77 0.26 8.06 10.73
C CYS A 77 -1.02 7.21 10.67
N LEU A 78 -1.15 6.34 9.66
CA LEU A 78 -2.30 5.45 9.49
C LEU A 78 -2.36 4.37 10.57
N PHE A 79 -1.22 3.82 10.95
CA PHE A 79 -1.11 2.78 11.97
C PHE A 79 -1.51 3.30 13.36
N ASN A 80 -1.19 4.57 13.67
CA ASN A 80 -1.63 5.23 14.90
C ASN A 80 -3.11 5.65 14.88
N SER A 81 -3.80 5.51 13.74
CA SER A 81 -5.23 5.78 13.60
C SER A 81 -6.04 4.52 13.95
N PRO A 82 -7.39 4.58 14.12
CA PRO A 82 -8.21 3.39 14.36
C PRO A 82 -8.13 2.33 13.26
N LEU A 83 -7.58 2.67 12.08
CA LEU A 83 -7.27 1.72 11.01
C LEU A 83 -6.08 0.82 11.33
N GLY A 84 -5.27 1.11 12.35
CA GLY A 84 -4.16 0.26 12.81
C GLY A 84 -4.60 -1.14 13.25
N ALA A 85 -5.89 -1.34 13.53
CA ALA A 85 -6.48 -2.66 13.76
C ALA A 85 -6.37 -3.61 12.54
N CYS A 86 -6.07 -3.09 11.33
CA CYS A 86 -5.87 -3.88 10.13
C CYS A 86 -4.58 -4.72 10.14
N GLY A 87 -3.78 -4.65 11.21
CA GLY A 87 -2.63 -5.51 11.44
C GLY A 87 -1.30 -4.87 11.04
N PRO A 88 -0.19 -5.62 11.17
CA PRO A 88 1.16 -5.09 11.00
C PRO A 88 1.49 -4.63 9.58
N GLY A 89 0.68 -4.99 8.57
CA GLY A 89 0.89 -4.55 7.19
C GLY A 89 1.82 -5.45 6.37
N GLY A 90 2.39 -4.87 5.32
CA GLY A 90 3.42 -5.51 4.50
C GLY A 90 2.87 -6.52 3.49
N LEU A 91 3.61 -7.63 3.32
CA LEU A 91 3.31 -8.66 2.32
C LEU A 91 1.98 -9.38 2.54
N GLN A 92 1.49 -9.42 3.78
CA GLN A 92 0.18 -10.01 4.09
C GLN A 92 -0.97 -9.18 3.52
N CYS A 93 -0.78 -7.86 3.38
CA CYS A 93 -1.75 -6.95 2.76
C CYS A 93 -1.71 -6.98 1.23
N LEU A 94 -0.75 -7.67 0.62
CA LEU A 94 -0.56 -7.70 -0.83
C LEU A 94 -1.76 -8.34 -1.55
N LEU A 95 -2.26 -9.47 -1.07
CA LEU A 95 -3.38 -10.17 -1.70
C LEU A 95 -4.71 -9.42 -1.55
N PRO A 96 -5.08 -8.90 -0.35
CA PRO A 96 -6.21 -7.99 -0.22
C PRO A 96 -6.09 -6.73 -1.11
N ALA A 97 -4.89 -6.13 -1.19
CA ALA A 97 -4.66 -4.97 -2.03
C ALA A 97 -4.88 -5.26 -3.52
N ILE A 98 -4.38 -6.40 -4.03
CA ILE A 98 -4.63 -6.84 -5.41
C ILE A 98 -6.13 -6.98 -5.64
N PHE A 99 -6.83 -7.69 -4.76
CA PHE A 99 -8.25 -7.98 -4.94
C PHE A 99 -9.09 -6.69 -5.00
N ILE A 100 -8.86 -5.78 -4.06
CA ILE A 100 -9.56 -4.49 -4.01
C ILE A 100 -9.22 -3.64 -5.24
N CYS A 101 -7.94 -3.55 -5.63
CA CYS A 101 -7.54 -2.78 -6.80
C CYS A 101 -8.10 -3.35 -8.10
N VAL A 102 -8.18 -4.68 -8.25
CA VAL A 102 -8.75 -5.32 -9.45
C VAL A 102 -10.25 -5.05 -9.54
N ILE A 103 -10.98 -5.19 -8.43
CA ILE A 103 -12.44 -4.93 -8.40
C ILE A 103 -12.72 -3.46 -8.72
N ASN A 104 -12.01 -2.55 -8.06
CA ASN A 104 -12.20 -1.12 -8.28
C ASN A 104 -11.80 -0.72 -9.71
N CYS A 105 -10.74 -1.30 -10.26
CA CYS A 105 -10.33 -1.12 -11.66
C CYS A 105 -11.43 -1.60 -12.62
N LEU A 106 -12.05 -2.75 -12.36
CA LEU A 106 -13.15 -3.26 -13.18
C LEU A 106 -14.37 -2.32 -13.16
N PHE A 107 -14.80 -1.86 -11.98
CA PHE A 107 -15.93 -0.94 -11.85
C PHE A 107 -15.65 0.43 -12.48
N ASP A 108 -14.44 0.97 -12.27
CA ASP A 108 -14.02 2.23 -12.90
C ASP A 108 -13.98 2.08 -14.42
N GLY A 109 -13.53 0.93 -14.94
CA GLY A 109 -13.52 0.61 -16.37
C GLY A 109 -14.94 0.56 -16.96
N ILE A 110 -15.86 -0.18 -16.32
CA ILE A 110 -17.26 -0.26 -16.76
C ILE A 110 -17.91 1.13 -16.78
N ARG A 111 -17.68 1.93 -15.73
CA ARG A 111 -18.19 3.30 -15.65
C ARG A 111 -17.61 4.21 -16.72
N PHE A 112 -16.31 4.10 -16.96
CA PHE A 112 -15.64 4.85 -18.03
C PHE A 112 -16.29 4.53 -19.38
N PHE A 113 -16.40 3.25 -19.76
CA PHE A 113 -17.03 2.88 -21.03
C PHE A 113 -18.50 3.27 -21.13
N GLY A 114 -19.25 3.20 -20.02
CA GLY A 114 -20.65 3.62 -19.99
C GLY A 114 -20.84 5.13 -20.17
N MET A 115 -19.90 5.95 -19.72
CA MET A 115 -20.01 7.42 -19.77
C MET A 115 -19.44 8.05 -21.04
N ILE A 116 -18.55 7.38 -21.77
CA ILE A 116 -17.91 7.92 -23.00
C ILE A 116 -18.93 8.53 -23.96
N SER A 117 -20.03 7.83 -24.23
CA SER A 117 -21.06 8.32 -25.18
C SER A 117 -21.69 9.62 -24.69
N THR A 118 -22.10 9.66 -23.42
CA THR A 118 -22.71 10.84 -22.80
C THR A 118 -21.75 12.01 -22.71
N THR A 119 -20.48 11.75 -22.37
CA THR A 119 -19.47 12.80 -22.22
C THR A 119 -19.12 13.42 -23.55
N ILE A 120 -19.04 12.67 -24.65
CA ILE A 120 -18.83 13.25 -25.99
C ILE A 120 -19.98 14.21 -26.35
N HIS A 121 -21.22 13.86 -26.02
CA HIS A 121 -22.37 14.74 -26.25
C HIS A 121 -22.33 16.00 -25.37
N LEU A 122 -22.00 15.87 -24.07
CA LEU A 122 -21.91 17.00 -23.14
C LEU A 122 -20.70 17.89 -23.39
N ALA A 123 -19.58 17.33 -23.86
CA ALA A 123 -18.38 18.08 -24.21
C ALA A 123 -18.64 19.01 -25.40
N LYS A 124 -19.45 18.59 -26.39
CA LYS A 124 -19.88 19.44 -27.49
C LYS A 124 -20.72 20.64 -27.04
N LEU A 125 -21.40 20.51 -25.90
CA LEU A 125 -22.20 21.58 -25.28
C LEU A 125 -21.36 22.51 -24.37
N GLY A 126 -20.06 22.25 -24.21
CA GLY A 126 -19.15 23.10 -23.45
C GLY A 126 -19.09 22.80 -21.94
N PHE A 127 -19.64 21.68 -21.47
CA PHE A 127 -19.57 21.31 -20.05
C PHE A 127 -18.21 20.69 -19.70
N VAL A 128 -17.44 21.35 -18.82
CA VAL A 128 -16.09 20.93 -18.42
C VAL A 128 -16.08 19.87 -17.31
N VAL A 129 -17.07 19.90 -16.41
CA VAL A 129 -17.17 18.96 -15.26
C VAL A 129 -17.20 17.47 -15.67
N PRO A 130 -18.04 17.01 -16.63
CA PRO A 130 -18.05 15.60 -17.02
C PRO A 130 -16.73 15.14 -17.64
N MET A 131 -16.02 16.05 -18.33
CA MET A 131 -14.70 15.77 -18.88
C MET A 131 -13.66 15.53 -17.78
N LEU A 132 -13.66 16.35 -16.73
CA LEU A 132 -12.78 16.17 -15.57
C LEU A 132 -13.08 14.86 -14.83
N LEU A 133 -14.36 14.51 -14.70
CA LEU A 133 -14.78 13.25 -14.09
C LEU A 133 -14.24 12.06 -14.89
N GLU A 134 -14.39 12.05 -16.22
CA GLU A 134 -13.86 10.97 -17.07
C GLU A 134 -12.33 10.85 -17.02
N ILE A 135 -11.62 11.98 -17.05
CA ILE A 135 -10.15 11.98 -16.91
C ILE A 135 -9.76 11.38 -15.55
N SER A 136 -10.49 11.72 -14.48
CA SER A 136 -10.23 11.15 -13.15
C SER A 136 -10.52 9.64 -13.08
N LEU A 137 -11.54 9.15 -13.78
CA LEU A 137 -11.88 7.74 -13.89
C LEU A 137 -10.81 6.97 -14.66
N PHE A 138 -10.39 7.51 -15.80
CA PHE A 138 -9.32 6.94 -16.60
C PHE A 138 -8.01 6.86 -15.81
N PHE A 139 -7.66 7.92 -15.09
CA PHE A 139 -6.46 7.94 -14.26
C PHE A 139 -6.53 6.90 -13.13
N SER A 140 -7.69 6.80 -12.44
CA SER A 140 -7.93 5.76 -11.43
C SER A 140 -7.73 4.35 -12.00
N PHE A 141 -8.35 4.08 -13.15
CA PHE A 141 -8.24 2.80 -13.85
C PHE A 141 -6.78 2.43 -14.15
N VAL A 142 -6.02 3.37 -14.72
CA VAL A 142 -4.60 3.15 -15.04
C VAL A 142 -3.78 2.92 -13.77
N LEU A 143 -3.95 3.74 -12.74
CA LEU A 143 -3.19 3.62 -11.49
C LEU A 143 -3.44 2.28 -10.79
N GLN A 144 -4.70 1.88 -10.65
CA GLN A 144 -5.06 0.63 -9.99
C GLN A 144 -4.65 -0.59 -10.82
N GLY A 145 -4.72 -0.50 -12.15
CA GLY A 145 -4.21 -1.53 -13.06
C GLY A 145 -2.70 -1.73 -12.90
N VAL A 146 -1.92 -0.64 -12.84
CA VAL A 146 -0.46 -0.70 -12.62
C VAL A 146 -0.13 -1.29 -11.24
N ILE A 147 -0.82 -0.86 -10.18
CA ILE A 147 -0.63 -1.41 -8.83
C ILE A 147 -0.93 -2.91 -8.82
N SER A 148 -2.07 -3.32 -9.38
CA SER A 148 -2.47 -4.74 -9.43
C SER A 148 -1.46 -5.58 -10.19
N TRP A 149 -0.95 -5.07 -11.31
CA TRP A 149 0.09 -5.73 -12.10
C TRP A 149 1.41 -5.88 -11.35
N VAL A 150 1.87 -4.82 -10.68
CA VAL A 150 3.10 -4.82 -9.88
C VAL A 150 2.97 -5.77 -8.69
N ALA A 151 1.85 -5.70 -7.97
CA ALA A 151 1.57 -6.57 -6.84
C ALA A 151 1.45 -8.04 -7.27
N TYR A 152 0.83 -8.33 -8.43
CA TYR A 152 0.81 -9.68 -9.00
C TYR A 152 2.21 -10.20 -9.35
N LYS A 153 3.09 -9.35 -9.92
CA LYS A 153 4.48 -9.72 -10.17
C LYS A 153 5.23 -10.03 -8.87
N ALA A 154 5.06 -9.21 -7.86
CA ALA A 154 5.62 -9.42 -6.53
C ALA A 154 5.13 -10.75 -5.93
N PHE A 155 3.81 -11.02 -5.98
CA PHE A 155 3.21 -12.29 -5.56
C PHE A 155 3.86 -13.48 -6.27
N LYS A 156 3.98 -13.42 -7.59
CA LYS A 156 4.57 -14.49 -8.40
C LYS A 156 6.04 -14.75 -8.01
N GLN A 157 6.82 -13.70 -7.74
CA GLN A 157 8.21 -13.86 -7.28
C GLN A 157 8.28 -14.59 -5.94
N ILE A 158 7.42 -14.23 -4.98
CA ILE A 158 7.36 -14.88 -3.68
C ILE A 158 6.96 -16.36 -3.82
N SER A 159 5.93 -16.65 -4.62
CA SER A 159 5.49 -18.04 -4.87
C SER A 159 6.55 -18.89 -5.57
N ALA A 160 7.34 -18.28 -6.47
CA ALA A 160 8.43 -18.96 -7.16
C ALA A 160 9.61 -19.26 -6.20
N SER A 161 9.94 -18.35 -5.29
CA SER A 161 10.95 -18.58 -4.26
C SER A 161 10.56 -19.71 -3.31
N SER A 162 9.26 -19.87 -2.99
CA SER A 162 8.77 -20.94 -2.11
C SER A 162 8.80 -22.34 -2.72
N SER A 163 8.90 -22.48 -4.05
CA SER A 163 8.84 -23.78 -4.74
C SER A 163 10.20 -24.43 -4.99
N GLY A 164 11.31 -23.71 -4.75
CA GLY A 164 12.65 -24.08 -5.22
C GLY A 164 13.57 -24.88 -4.28
N GLY A 165 13.27 -25.08 -3.00
CA GLY A 165 14.20 -25.82 -2.14
C GLY A 165 13.83 -25.88 -0.66
N THR A 166 13.91 -27.10 -0.12
CA THR A 166 14.06 -27.45 1.29
C THR A 166 13.24 -26.60 2.27
N SER A 167 12.08 -27.13 2.65
CA SER A 167 11.30 -26.73 3.81
C SER A 167 12.17 -26.63 5.07
N GLN A 168 12.84 -25.50 5.29
CA GLN A 168 13.11 -25.03 6.63
C GLN A 168 11.78 -24.46 7.12
N PRO A 169 11.14 -25.07 8.14
CA PRO A 169 10.00 -24.45 8.76
C PRO A 169 10.46 -23.08 9.23
N PHE A 170 9.85 -22.04 8.66
CA PHE A 170 10.00 -20.68 9.12
C PHE A 170 9.54 -20.67 10.58
N LEU A 171 10.51 -20.76 11.50
CA LEU A 171 10.30 -20.70 12.93
C LEU A 171 9.65 -19.34 13.19
N GLY A 172 8.33 -19.38 13.34
CA GLY A 172 7.53 -18.23 13.72
C GLY A 172 8.15 -17.64 14.97
N GLY A 173 8.73 -16.45 14.84
CA GLY A 173 8.79 -15.54 15.97
C GLY A 173 7.36 -15.31 16.42
N ASP A 174 7.10 -15.53 17.70
CA ASP A 174 5.77 -15.45 18.31
C ASP A 174 5.01 -14.20 17.80
N PRO A 175 3.87 -14.36 17.10
CA PRO A 175 3.03 -13.22 16.72
C PRO A 175 2.43 -12.51 17.94
N TYR A 176 2.57 -13.09 19.15
CA TYR A 176 2.16 -12.52 20.42
C TYR A 176 3.25 -11.76 21.17
N ALA A 177 4.48 -11.68 20.66
CA ALA A 177 5.52 -10.81 21.23
C ALA A 177 5.21 -9.30 21.07
N ILE A 178 4.13 -8.96 20.34
CA ILE A 178 3.61 -7.58 20.15
C ILE A 178 2.75 -7.12 21.36
N GLY A 179 2.65 -7.93 22.42
CA GLY A 179 1.97 -7.55 23.68
C GLY A 179 2.87 -6.93 24.73
N GLN A 180 4.20 -6.96 24.55
CA GLN A 180 5.11 -6.33 25.49
C GLN A 180 5.42 -4.92 24.95
N PRO A 181 4.86 -3.84 25.56
CA PRO A 181 5.39 -2.52 25.28
C PRO A 181 6.89 -2.61 25.59
N PRO A 182 7.76 -2.17 24.67
CA PRO A 182 9.19 -2.20 24.91
C PRO A 182 9.45 -1.51 26.25
N ALA A 183 10.06 -2.22 27.20
CA ALA A 183 10.34 -1.72 28.55
C ALA A 183 11.48 -0.68 28.54
N GLY A 184 11.60 0.07 27.46
CA GLY A 184 12.55 1.13 27.24
C GLY A 184 12.11 1.98 26.06
N PRO A 185 12.54 3.24 25.99
CA PRO A 185 12.31 4.07 24.83
C PRO A 185 12.90 3.38 23.60
N VAL A 186 12.04 2.95 22.67
CA VAL A 186 12.48 2.58 21.33
C VAL A 186 12.93 3.86 20.66
N SER A 187 14.22 4.15 20.81
CA SER A 187 14.93 5.01 19.90
C SER A 187 14.83 4.34 18.54
N TYR A 188 13.86 4.77 17.73
CA TYR A 188 13.97 4.65 16.28
C TYR A 188 15.26 5.35 15.92
N GLN A 189 16.34 4.57 15.80
CA GLN A 189 17.59 5.05 15.26
C GLN A 189 17.30 5.30 13.78
N THR A 190 16.73 6.47 13.53
CA THR A 190 16.76 7.12 12.23
C THR A 190 18.23 7.28 11.95
N THR A 191 18.81 6.35 11.20
CA THR A 191 20.13 6.49 10.58
C THR A 191 20.03 7.56 9.49
N PHE A 192 19.60 8.77 9.87
CA PHE A 192 20.01 9.98 9.20
C PHE A 192 21.43 10.22 9.69
N GLY A 193 22.40 9.93 8.82
CA GLY A 193 23.81 10.18 9.08
C GLY A 193 24.03 11.65 9.43
N ALA A 194 24.06 11.95 10.73
CA ALA A 194 24.66 13.17 11.23
C ALA A 194 26.19 13.01 11.13
N PRO A 195 26.91 14.05 10.67
CA PRO A 195 28.35 13.99 10.51
C PRO A 195 29.01 13.76 11.88
N THR A 196 29.91 12.78 11.91
CA THR A 196 30.69 12.35 13.07
C THR A 196 31.45 13.52 13.69
N GLY A 197 30.92 14.06 14.79
CA GLY A 197 31.67 14.89 15.73
C GLY A 197 32.57 14.01 16.59
N GLY A 198 33.88 14.29 16.57
CA GLY A 198 34.92 13.48 17.21
C GLY A 198 34.89 13.44 18.75
N PRO A 199 35.73 12.58 19.34
CA PRO A 199 35.74 12.31 20.78
C PRO A 199 36.23 13.51 21.60
N VAL A 200 35.43 13.90 22.59
CA VAL A 200 35.81 14.87 23.63
C VAL A 200 36.58 14.11 24.72
N ASN A 201 37.84 14.49 24.91
CA ASN A 201 38.71 14.02 25.99
C ASN A 201 38.08 14.30 27.37
N GLN A 202 37.97 13.26 28.20
CA GLN A 202 37.63 13.35 29.61
C GLN A 202 38.90 13.62 30.44
N PRO A 203 38.92 14.59 31.37
CA PRO A 203 40.10 14.84 32.20
C PRO A 203 40.16 13.83 33.36
N SER A 204 41.32 13.22 33.53
CA SER A 204 41.68 12.38 34.68
C SER A 204 41.84 13.24 35.94
N GLY A 205 40.90 13.11 36.87
CA GLY A 205 41.01 13.64 38.23
C GLY A 205 41.82 12.70 39.13
N GLY A 206 42.79 13.28 39.83
CA GLY A 206 43.54 12.63 40.92
C GLY A 206 42.90 12.83 42.29
#